data_AF-A0A3S3PFZ3-F1
#
_entry.id   AF-A0A3S3PFZ3-F1
#
_cell.length_a   1.000
_cell.length_b   1.000
_cell.length_c   1.000
_cell.angle_alpha   90.00
_cell.angle_beta   90.00
_cell.angle_gamma   90.00
#
_symmetry.space_group_name_H-M   'P 1'
#
loop_
_entity.id
_entity.type
_entity.pdbx_description
1 polymer ?
#
loop_
_entity_poly.entity_id
_entity_poly.type
_entity_poly.pdbx_seq_one_letter_code
_entity_poly.pdbx_strand_id
1 'polypeptide(L)'
;MGREFNKSLRHQFELSPRPGPKPNLPETYSTHLSQYKYLERDARRLSLPPTEIVSSAKQLTSGTENEKNTADTTISKSSWPPLPGKQYFWKESK
;
A
#
# COMPACT_ATOMS: atom_id res chain seq x y z
N MET A 1 -12.81 13.78 -43.17
CA MET A 1 -13.56 12.98 -42.18
C MET A 1 -13.49 11.53 -42.64
N GLY A 2 -12.56 10.74 -42.10
CA GLY A 2 -12.11 9.48 -42.73
C GLY A 2 -11.95 8.32 -41.74
N ARG A 3 -12.85 8.21 -40.76
CA ARG A 3 -12.96 7.00 -39.93
C ARG A 3 -14.19 6.23 -40.37
N GLU A 4 -14.03 4.93 -40.60
CA GLU A 4 -15.12 4.05 -40.95
C GLU A 4 -16.13 3.96 -39.80
N PHE A 5 -17.42 3.82 -40.15
CA PHE A 5 -18.50 3.74 -39.18
C PHE A 5 -18.42 2.41 -38.43
N ASN A 6 -17.97 2.45 -37.18
CA ASN A 6 -17.97 1.30 -36.30
C ASN A 6 -19.34 1.17 -35.61
N LYS A 7 -20.04 0.06 -35.84
CA LYS A 7 -21.33 -0.25 -35.20
C LYS A 7 -21.07 -0.59 -33.73
N SER A 8 -21.71 0.14 -32.81
CA SER A 8 -21.62 -0.12 -31.37
C SER A 8 -22.41 -1.34 -30.90
N LEU A 9 -23.37 -1.79 -31.71
CA LEU A 9 -24.23 -2.94 -31.42
C LEU A 9 -23.52 -4.23 -31.84
N ARG A 10 -23.50 -5.21 -30.93
CA ARG A 10 -22.98 -6.55 -31.20
C ARG A 10 -24.10 -7.44 -31.69
N HIS A 11 -23.90 -8.07 -32.83
CA HIS A 11 -24.87 -9.00 -33.40
C HIS A 11 -24.57 -10.44 -32.98
N GLN A 12 -25.55 -11.35 -33.07
CA GLN A 12 -25.45 -12.71 -32.54
C GLN A 12 -24.24 -13.51 -33.07
N PHE A 13 -23.81 -13.25 -34.32
CA PHE A 13 -22.65 -13.90 -34.94
C PHE A 13 -21.30 -13.39 -34.39
N GLU A 14 -21.29 -12.25 -33.71
CA GLU A 14 -20.12 -11.64 -33.06
C GLU A 14 -20.04 -11.98 -31.57
N LEU A 15 -21.07 -12.68 -31.04
CA LEU A 15 -21.17 -13.06 -29.64
C LEU A 15 -20.77 -14.52 -29.45
N SER A 16 -20.11 -14.82 -28.34
CA SER A 16 -19.89 -16.20 -27.90
C SER A 16 -21.24 -16.90 -27.59
N PRO A 17 -21.39 -18.19 -27.93
CA PRO A 17 -22.62 -18.94 -27.66
C PRO A 17 -22.92 -19.06 -26.15
N ARG A 18 -24.21 -19.18 -25.81
CA ARG A 18 -24.72 -19.35 -24.44
C ARG A 18 -25.59 -20.61 -24.37
N PRO A 19 -25.53 -21.43 -23.31
CA PRO A 19 -24.56 -21.39 -22.20
C PRO A 19 -23.17 -21.88 -22.65
N GLY A 20 -22.12 -21.43 -21.96
CA GLY A 20 -20.75 -21.88 -22.21
C GLY A 20 -20.53 -23.34 -21.80
N PRO A 21 -19.39 -23.95 -22.17
CA PRO A 21 -19.00 -25.27 -21.69
C PRO A 21 -18.83 -25.28 -20.17
N LYS A 22 -18.88 -26.47 -19.56
CA LYS A 22 -18.62 -26.62 -18.12
C LYS A 22 -17.20 -26.12 -17.81
N PRO A 23 -17.02 -25.20 -16.84
CA PRO A 23 -15.70 -24.69 -16.51
C PRO A 23 -14.86 -25.78 -15.83
N ASN A 24 -13.57 -25.84 -16.21
CA ASN A 24 -12.53 -26.60 -15.51
C ASN A 24 -11.46 -25.61 -15.06
N LEU A 25 -11.73 -24.91 -13.95
CA LEU A 25 -10.82 -23.91 -13.41
C LEU A 25 -9.63 -24.60 -12.73
N PRO A 26 -8.40 -24.07 -12.85
CA PRO A 26 -7.27 -24.60 -12.11
C PRO A 26 -7.52 -24.45 -10.61
N GLU A 27 -7.01 -25.41 -9.85
CA GLU A 27 -7.00 -25.32 -8.39
C GLU A 27 -6.13 -24.14 -7.92
N THR A 28 -6.53 -23.52 -6.83
CA THR A 28 -5.75 -22.43 -6.21
C THR A 28 -4.62 -23.00 -5.37
N TYR A 29 -3.62 -22.17 -5.05
CA TYR A 29 -2.40 -22.52 -4.32
C TYR A 29 -2.58 -23.16 -2.92
N SER A 30 -3.80 -23.39 -2.43
CA SER A 30 -4.07 -23.97 -1.12
C SER A 30 -4.59 -25.42 -1.15
N THR A 31 -4.51 -26.13 -2.28
CA THR A 31 -4.98 -27.53 -2.39
C THR A 31 -3.92 -28.59 -2.09
N HIS A 32 -2.79 -28.19 -1.49
CA HIS A 32 -1.79 -29.17 -1.04
C HIS A 32 -2.34 -30.03 0.11
N LEU A 33 -2.43 -31.34 -0.14
CA LEU A 33 -2.94 -32.35 0.80
C LEU A 33 -2.09 -32.50 2.09
N SER A 34 -0.86 -31.99 2.09
CA SER A 34 0.01 -32.01 3.26
C SER A 34 0.85 -30.72 3.36
N GLN A 35 1.32 -30.40 4.56
CA GLN A 35 2.23 -29.28 4.86
C GLN A 35 1.68 -27.85 4.65
N TYR A 36 0.35 -27.65 4.60
CA TYR A 36 -0.27 -26.31 4.47
C TYR A 36 -1.08 -25.88 5.71
N LYS A 37 -0.39 -25.56 6.81
CA LYS A 37 -1.05 -25.10 8.04
C LYS A 37 -1.61 -23.69 7.86
N TYR A 38 -2.85 -23.45 8.29
CA TYR A 38 -3.46 -22.11 8.25
C TYR A 38 -2.64 -21.08 9.04
N LEU A 39 -2.04 -21.53 10.15
CA LEU A 39 -1.19 -20.72 11.02
C LEU A 39 -0.08 -19.97 10.29
N GLU A 40 0.57 -20.59 9.30
CA GLU A 40 1.74 -20.03 8.62
C GLU A 40 1.38 -18.95 7.59
N ARG A 41 0.10 -18.84 7.21
CA ARG A 41 -0.40 -17.92 6.17
C ARG A 41 -1.44 -16.92 6.65
N ASP A 42 -1.85 -16.99 7.92
CA ASP A 42 -2.88 -16.09 8.45
C ASP A 42 -2.30 -14.70 8.75
N ALA A 43 -2.12 -13.90 7.69
CA ALA A 43 -1.61 -12.53 7.80
C ALA A 43 -2.50 -11.62 8.68
N ARG A 44 -3.78 -11.96 8.86
CA ARG A 44 -4.69 -11.21 9.74
C ARG A 44 -4.22 -11.24 11.20
N ARG A 45 -3.51 -12.31 11.61
CA ARG A 45 -2.94 -12.47 12.94
C ARG A 45 -1.49 -11.98 13.05
N LEU A 46 -0.86 -11.64 11.93
CA LEU A 46 0.49 -11.05 11.90
C LEU A 46 0.46 -9.51 12.04
N SER A 47 -0.72 -8.91 12.09
CA SER A 47 -0.89 -7.48 12.33
C SER A 47 -0.53 -7.14 13.77
N LEU A 48 0.61 -6.46 13.95
CA LEU A 48 1.05 -5.93 15.25
C LEU A 48 0.39 -4.57 15.53
N PRO A 49 0.23 -4.17 16.81
CA PRO A 49 -0.16 -2.81 17.14
C PRO A 49 0.86 -1.78 16.61
N PRO A 50 0.46 -0.53 16.35
CA PRO A 50 1.37 0.50 15.88
C PRO A 50 2.44 0.80 16.92
N THR A 51 3.65 1.11 16.44
CA THR A 51 4.77 1.55 17.29
C THR A 51 4.65 3.05 17.58
N GLU A 52 4.59 3.41 18.85
CA GLU A 52 4.60 4.81 19.29
C GLU A 52 6.03 5.38 19.27
N ILE A 53 6.28 6.41 18.46
CA ILE A 53 7.61 7.06 18.34
C ILE A 53 7.77 8.17 19.39
N VAL A 54 6.66 8.80 19.80
CA VAL A 54 6.62 9.85 20.82
C VAL A 54 5.37 9.62 21.66
N SER A 55 5.54 9.23 22.93
CA SER A 55 4.43 8.93 23.86
C SER A 55 4.07 10.11 24.77
N SER A 56 4.96 11.08 24.95
CA SER A 56 4.70 12.32 25.68
C SER A 56 4.45 13.48 24.72
N ALA A 57 3.26 14.08 24.80
CA ALA A 57 3.06 15.39 24.22
C ALA A 57 4.07 16.36 24.87
N LYS A 58 4.84 17.09 24.05
CA LYS A 58 5.55 18.28 24.54
C LYS A 58 4.50 19.28 24.96
N GLN A 59 4.08 19.22 26.22
CA GLN A 59 3.20 20.21 26.81
C GLN A 59 4.00 21.51 26.92
N LEU A 60 3.61 22.54 26.17
CA LEU A 60 4.07 23.90 26.42
C LEU A 60 3.55 24.28 27.81
N THR A 61 4.44 24.31 28.79
CA THR A 61 4.12 24.85 30.11
C THR A 61 3.79 26.33 29.95
N SER A 62 2.61 26.73 30.44
CA SER A 62 2.22 28.15 30.50
C SER A 62 3.30 28.90 31.27
N GLY A 63 3.83 29.95 30.65
CA GLY A 63 5.02 30.67 31.09
C GLY A 63 4.99 31.05 32.56
N THR A 64 5.80 30.36 33.35
CA THR A 64 6.49 30.96 34.49
C THR A 64 7.93 30.50 34.43
N GLU A 65 8.81 31.51 34.40
CA GLU A 65 10.25 31.37 34.40
C GLU A 65 10.66 30.54 35.63
N ASN A 66 11.27 29.38 35.41
CA ASN A 66 12.11 28.75 36.42
C ASN A 66 13.19 27.92 35.72
N GLU A 67 14.31 28.61 35.56
CA GLU A 67 15.67 28.15 35.76
C GLU A 67 16.04 26.69 35.43
N LYS A 68 16.91 26.59 34.42
CA LYS A 68 18.06 25.67 34.34
C LYS A 68 17.74 24.17 34.49
N ASN A 69 17.52 23.53 33.35
CA ASN A 69 18.10 22.21 33.11
C ASN A 69 18.98 22.26 31.87
N THR A 70 20.27 22.26 32.14
CA THR A 70 21.38 21.99 31.23
C THR A 70 21.17 20.69 30.49
N ALA A 71 20.91 20.79 29.19
CA ALA A 71 21.24 19.75 28.23
C ALA A 71 21.63 20.46 26.92
N ASP A 72 22.82 21.07 26.95
CA ASP A 72 23.58 21.39 25.75
C ASP A 72 23.80 20.11 24.96
N THR A 73 22.90 19.81 24.03
CA THR A 73 23.21 18.96 22.89
C THR A 73 23.38 19.90 21.72
N THR A 74 24.64 20.09 21.33
CA THR A 74 25.09 20.83 20.16
C THR A 74 24.15 20.63 18.96
N ILE A 75 23.30 21.63 18.68
CA ILE A 75 22.47 21.66 17.47
C ILE A 75 23.41 21.98 16.30
N SER A 76 24.04 20.93 15.80
CA SER A 76 24.78 20.93 14.54
C SER A 76 23.83 21.31 13.40
N LYS A 77 24.30 22.24 12.57
CA LYS A 77 23.59 22.93 11.48
C LYS A 77 22.72 22.02 10.61
N SER A 78 21.47 22.46 10.43
CA SER A 78 20.56 22.25 9.30
C SER A 78 20.90 21.10 8.34
N SER A 79 20.55 19.89 8.73
CA SER A 79 20.15 18.87 7.75
C SER A 79 18.63 18.97 7.60
N TRP A 80 18.12 19.06 6.37
CA TRP A 80 16.71 18.81 6.12
C TRP A 80 16.27 17.51 6.83
N PRO A 81 15.03 17.43 7.34
CA PRO A 81 14.54 16.18 7.91
C PRO A 81 14.64 15.08 6.84
N PRO A 82 14.91 13.82 7.25
CA PRO A 82 14.95 12.72 6.30
C PRO A 82 13.60 12.62 5.57
N LEU A 83 13.63 12.54 4.25
CA LEU A 83 12.43 12.36 3.43
C LEU A 83 11.90 10.93 3.59
N PRO A 84 10.57 10.73 3.69
CA PRO A 84 9.99 9.40 3.65
C PRO A 84 10.08 8.84 2.21
N GLY A 85 11.05 7.95 1.97
CA GLY A 85 11.23 7.26 0.69
C GLY A 85 12.04 8.04 -0.35
N LYS A 86 12.01 7.57 -1.61
CA LYS A 86 12.74 8.14 -2.75
C LYS A 86 11.77 8.84 -3.71
N GLN A 87 12.18 9.94 -4.33
CA GLN A 87 11.41 10.59 -5.38
C GLN A 87 11.26 9.68 -6.60
N TYR A 88 10.04 9.53 -7.11
CA TYR A 88 9.77 8.78 -8.34
C TYR A 88 9.76 9.73 -9.54
N PHE A 89 10.51 9.38 -10.59
CA PHE A 89 10.53 10.09 -11.87
C PHE A 89 9.93 9.20 -12.95
N TRP A 90 8.81 9.62 -13.53
CA TRP A 90 8.19 8.93 -14.66
C TRP A 90 9.08 9.02 -15.90
N LYS A 91 9.22 7.91 -16.62
CA LYS A 91 9.86 7.94 -17.95
C LYS A 91 8.79 8.31 -18.97
N GLU A 92 9.13 9.23 -19.88
CA GLU A 92 8.27 9.53 -21.02
C GLU A 92 8.16 8.29 -21.92
N SER A 93 6.94 8.03 -22.42
CA SER A 93 6.70 6.99 -23.41
C SER A 93 7.38 7.37 -24.72
N LYS A 94 8.09 6.42 -25.33
CA LYS A 94 8.70 6.58 -26.65
C LYS A 94 7.65 6.67 -27.76
#